data_AF-A0A3A5Z3Q4-F1
#
_entry.id   AF-A0A3A5Z3Q4-F1
#
_cell.length_a   1.000
_cell.length_b   1.000
_cell.length_c   1.000
_cell.angle_alpha   90.00
_cell.angle_beta   90.00
_cell.angle_gamma   90.00
#
_symmetry.space_group_name_H-M   'P 1'
#
loop_
_entity.id
_entity.type
_entity.pdbx_description
1 polymer ?
#
loop_
_entity_poly.entity_id
_entity_poly.type
_entity_poly.pdbx_seq_one_letter_code
_entity_poly.pdbx_strand_id
1 'polypeptide(L)'
;MFNTNNMNLKDIQVNKTHVCVLRREKNQQELRVDFVELLFPYSKQLNELKRMSENRNRNVLELIDFVENSKLNVLMQSFNFCEYLSEPWQSCPNITKVKSEDYMKFIDEYNQKIKEAKDDKEIAEQFRKKQDFIKSQKNKFYEDISKHVIPYLLECIYKKLEDDKSVLAFSHRRIGWSKPEFYLNDDLTVIYKTNFGYGASSYFYTHIRYKGIDILPYSDWIRYYIANKNEIIRYTRKHLLKNEEWIKTMHFTAELYNSMILEPNTFIENWIINEVDEMVKGLEDLLNRNDSYEIIHSYFHQENDLVLVGRDLIHFKGERIAGALNFMDKLKELKSIYSNIEFYIERIMQCNLMIFPQLKNEINLIGNELGSLERELFQITPQWKNLKQEKEKYDTIKQEIIEELKNLLLDSADCNNKMYYFPEYKALPEWIFEEMKVRFNNCCPEYEEFLKKYNYVNEKYDNLKNEIQKLETLETDLKNYRDTIYKYFTDIHRSNELIA
;
A
#
# COMPACT_ATOMS: atom_id res chain seq x y z
N MET A 1 -38.84 -10.30 4.13
CA MET A 1 -38.90 -11.67 3.59
C MET A 1 -37.99 -11.71 2.39
N PHE A 2 -36.76 -12.19 2.55
CA PHE A 2 -35.84 -12.36 1.43
C PHE A 2 -35.91 -13.82 1.01
N ASN A 3 -36.31 -14.02 -0.24
CA ASN A 3 -36.57 -15.32 -0.84
C ASN A 3 -35.22 -15.92 -1.24
N THR A 4 -34.62 -16.72 -0.37
CA THR A 4 -33.43 -17.51 -0.68
C THR A 4 -33.89 -18.78 -1.42
N ASN A 5 -33.97 -18.72 -2.74
CA ASN A 5 -34.12 -19.92 -3.58
C ASN A 5 -33.27 -19.78 -4.85
N ASN A 6 -32.28 -20.68 -4.97
CA ASN A 6 -31.49 -20.98 -6.16
C ASN A 6 -30.84 -19.79 -6.88
N MET A 7 -29.89 -19.11 -6.22
CA MET A 7 -28.90 -18.31 -6.93
C MET A 7 -27.84 -19.24 -7.53
N ASN A 8 -27.67 -19.21 -8.85
CA ASN A 8 -26.59 -19.92 -9.51
C ASN A 8 -25.28 -19.21 -9.16
N LEU A 9 -24.38 -19.86 -8.41
CA LEU A 9 -23.08 -19.31 -8.01
C LEU A 9 -22.27 -18.75 -9.20
N LYS A 10 -22.57 -19.19 -10.44
CA LYS A 10 -21.94 -18.71 -11.68
C LYS A 10 -22.22 -17.23 -12.01
N ASP A 11 -23.30 -16.64 -11.48
CA ASP A 11 -23.69 -15.25 -11.79
C ASP A 11 -23.19 -14.25 -10.72
N ILE A 12 -22.56 -14.76 -9.66
CA ILE A 12 -22.07 -13.94 -8.54
C ILE A 12 -20.64 -13.49 -8.83
N GLN A 13 -20.46 -12.17 -8.94
CA GLN A 13 -19.16 -11.53 -8.99
C GLN A 13 -19.00 -10.64 -7.76
N VAL A 14 -18.15 -11.07 -6.83
CA VAL A 14 -17.94 -10.37 -5.56
C VAL A 14 -17.43 -8.95 -5.82
N ASN A 15 -17.99 -8.00 -5.08
CA ASN A 15 -17.77 -6.56 -5.16
C ASN A 15 -17.96 -5.95 -6.57
N LYS A 16 -18.71 -6.63 -7.45
CA LYS A 16 -19.11 -6.15 -8.79
C LYS A 16 -20.62 -6.25 -8.98
N THR A 17 -21.19 -7.42 -8.68
CA THR A 17 -22.64 -7.64 -8.67
C THR A 17 -23.19 -7.88 -7.27
N HIS A 18 -22.38 -8.45 -6.37
CA HIS A 18 -22.79 -8.76 -5.00
C HIS A 18 -21.68 -8.47 -3.99
N VAL A 19 -22.04 -8.16 -2.74
CA VAL A 19 -21.12 -8.20 -1.60
C VAL A 19 -21.24 -9.56 -0.93
N CYS A 20 -20.12 -10.24 -0.72
CA CYS A 20 -20.05 -11.49 0.05
C CYS A 20 -20.13 -11.15 1.54
N VAL A 21 -21.00 -11.80 2.29
CA VAL A 21 -21.22 -11.51 3.71
C VAL A 21 -21.22 -12.79 4.55
N LEU A 22 -20.65 -12.72 5.75
CA LEU A 22 -20.75 -13.76 6.77
C LEU A 22 -21.89 -13.38 7.70
N ARG A 23 -22.91 -14.23 7.81
CA ARG A 23 -24.10 -13.97 8.62
C ARG A 23 -24.34 -15.05 9.64
N ARG A 24 -24.90 -14.65 10.78
CA ARG A 24 -25.54 -15.56 11.73
C ARG A 24 -26.99 -15.77 11.32
N GLU A 25 -27.41 -17.02 11.17
CA GLU A 25 -28.80 -17.32 10.84
C GLU A 25 -29.74 -16.98 12.00
N LYS A 26 -30.94 -16.48 11.68
CA LYS A 26 -31.98 -16.27 12.69
C LYS A 26 -32.46 -17.63 13.17
N ASN A 27 -32.27 -17.91 14.46
CA ASN A 27 -32.63 -19.15 15.18
C ASN A 27 -31.65 -20.32 15.02
N GLN A 28 -30.47 -20.12 14.42
CA GLN A 28 -29.38 -21.09 14.44
C GLN A 28 -28.12 -20.46 15.05
N GLN A 29 -27.30 -21.28 15.72
CA GLN A 29 -26.01 -20.81 16.24
C GLN A 29 -24.95 -20.71 15.14
N GLU A 30 -25.11 -21.42 14.04
CA GLU A 30 -24.16 -21.53 12.94
C GLU A 30 -24.04 -20.25 12.09
N LEU A 31 -22.87 -20.12 11.45
CA LEU A 31 -22.58 -19.08 10.49
C LEU A 31 -22.69 -19.61 9.06
N ARG A 32 -23.13 -18.75 8.16
CA ARG A 32 -23.18 -19.02 6.72
C ARG A 32 -22.63 -17.87 5.90
N VAL A 33 -22.17 -18.21 4.71
CA VAL A 33 -21.85 -17.24 3.67
C VAL A 33 -23.13 -16.91 2.90
N ASP A 34 -23.39 -15.63 2.73
CA ASP A 34 -24.57 -15.09 2.02
C ASP A 34 -24.10 -13.97 1.07
N PHE A 35 -24.99 -13.48 0.20
CA PHE A 35 -24.67 -12.49 -0.82
C PHE A 35 -25.72 -11.38 -0.87
N VAL A 36 -25.25 -10.14 -0.91
CA VAL A 36 -26.11 -8.95 -1.01
C VAL A 36 -25.92 -8.30 -2.37
N GLU A 37 -26.97 -8.29 -3.18
CA GLU A 37 -26.94 -7.74 -4.54
C GLU A 37 -26.71 -6.21 -4.55
N LEU A 38 -25.90 -5.75 -5.50
CA LEU A 38 -25.62 -4.36 -5.76
C LEU A 38 -26.60 -3.81 -6.80
N LEU A 39 -27.65 -3.14 -6.32
CA LEU A 39 -28.68 -2.57 -7.17
C LEU A 39 -28.53 -1.05 -7.31
N PHE A 40 -28.23 -0.58 -8.53
CA PHE A 40 -28.16 0.86 -8.80
C PHE A 40 -29.56 1.49 -8.90
N PRO A 41 -29.94 2.39 -7.97
CA PRO A 41 -31.29 2.96 -7.95
C PRO A 41 -31.54 3.93 -9.11
N TYR A 42 -30.48 4.45 -9.75
CA TYR A 42 -30.58 5.50 -10.78
C TYR A 42 -30.26 5.00 -12.20
N SER A 43 -30.41 3.69 -12.46
CA SER A 43 -30.12 3.08 -13.77
C SER A 43 -30.85 3.73 -14.95
N LYS A 44 -32.07 4.25 -14.75
CA LYS A 44 -32.80 4.99 -15.78
C LYS A 44 -32.07 6.28 -16.20
N GLN A 45 -31.62 7.07 -15.22
CA GLN A 45 -30.89 8.32 -15.45
C GLN A 45 -29.49 8.05 -16.03
N LEU A 46 -28.81 6.98 -15.60
CA LEU A 46 -27.52 6.58 -16.18
C LEU A 46 -27.66 6.19 -17.66
N ASN A 47 -28.71 5.45 -18.02
CA ASN A 47 -29.00 5.11 -19.41
C ASN A 47 -29.37 6.34 -20.25
N GLU A 48 -30.03 7.34 -19.66
CA GLU A 48 -30.28 8.62 -20.31
C GLU A 48 -28.99 9.38 -20.57
N LEU A 49 -28.09 9.46 -19.58
CA LEU A 49 -26.76 10.06 -19.74
C LEU A 49 -25.95 9.36 -20.85
N LYS A 50 -26.02 8.03 -20.93
CA LYS A 50 -25.39 7.27 -22.03
C LYS A 50 -25.93 7.67 -23.40
N ARG A 51 -27.26 7.79 -23.54
CA ARG A 51 -27.88 8.26 -24.79
C ARG A 51 -27.47 9.70 -25.11
N MET A 52 -27.33 10.55 -24.11
CA MET A 52 -26.83 11.92 -24.28
C MET A 52 -25.38 11.94 -24.77
N SER A 53 -24.51 11.07 -24.25
CA SER A 53 -23.11 10.99 -24.69
C SER A 53 -22.97 10.51 -26.14
N GLU A 54 -23.81 9.57 -26.56
CA GLU A 54 -23.88 9.04 -27.94
C GLU A 54 -24.54 10.01 -28.93
N ASN A 55 -25.33 10.98 -28.45
CA ASN A 55 -26.02 11.93 -29.31
C ASN A 55 -25.04 12.97 -29.89
N ARG A 56 -24.93 13.01 -31.23
CA ARG A 56 -24.03 13.93 -31.97
C ARG A 56 -24.36 15.41 -31.77
N ASN A 57 -25.59 15.75 -31.41
CA ASN A 57 -26.05 17.14 -31.26
C ASN A 57 -25.86 17.69 -29.84
N ARG A 58 -25.41 16.85 -28.89
CA ARG A 58 -25.10 17.26 -27.52
C ARG A 58 -23.62 17.54 -27.34
N ASN A 59 -23.27 18.39 -26.39
CA ASN A 59 -21.90 18.63 -25.92
C ASN A 59 -21.71 18.21 -24.46
N VAL A 60 -20.46 18.22 -23.97
CA VAL A 60 -20.13 17.77 -22.60
C VAL A 60 -20.72 18.65 -21.50
N LEU A 61 -20.93 19.94 -21.73
CA LEU A 61 -21.50 20.85 -20.73
C LEU A 61 -22.95 20.48 -20.43
N GLU A 62 -23.72 20.07 -21.44
CA GLU A 62 -25.10 19.57 -21.26
C GLU A 62 -25.15 18.26 -20.45
N LEU A 63 -24.13 17.40 -20.59
CA LEU A 63 -24.02 16.19 -19.78
C LEU A 63 -23.69 16.52 -18.32
N ILE A 64 -22.77 17.47 -18.09
CA ILE A 64 -22.40 17.95 -16.76
C ILE A 64 -23.63 18.53 -16.06
N ASP A 65 -24.36 19.42 -16.73
CA ASP A 65 -25.58 20.05 -16.21
C ASP A 65 -26.65 18.99 -15.86
N PHE A 66 -26.84 17.98 -16.72
CA PHE A 66 -27.77 16.88 -16.43
C PHE A 66 -27.36 16.09 -15.18
N VAL A 67 -26.08 15.77 -15.01
CA VAL A 67 -25.60 15.03 -13.82
C VAL A 67 -25.80 15.85 -12.56
N GLU A 68 -25.40 17.12 -12.57
CA GLU A 68 -25.49 18.03 -11.43
C GLU A 68 -26.93 18.24 -10.96
N ASN A 69 -27.86 18.36 -11.89
CA ASN A 69 -29.28 18.57 -11.61
C ASN A 69 -30.08 17.27 -11.46
N SER A 70 -29.43 16.11 -11.42
CA SER A 70 -30.07 14.81 -11.23
C SER A 70 -29.56 14.07 -9.99
N LYS A 71 -30.12 12.89 -9.73
CA LYS A 71 -29.65 12.04 -8.62
C LYS A 71 -28.29 11.40 -8.91
N LEU A 72 -27.76 11.54 -10.14
CA LEU A 72 -26.41 11.10 -10.49
C LEU A 72 -25.33 11.99 -9.91
N ASN A 73 -25.65 13.18 -9.38
CA ASN A 73 -24.66 14.07 -8.75
C ASN A 73 -23.90 13.37 -7.60
N VAL A 74 -24.50 12.37 -6.95
CA VAL A 74 -23.81 11.55 -5.94
C VAL A 74 -22.57 10.82 -6.48
N LEU A 75 -22.47 10.61 -7.79
CA LEU A 75 -21.34 9.97 -8.46
C LEU A 75 -20.19 10.94 -8.71
N MET A 76 -20.38 12.26 -8.54
CA MET A 76 -19.33 13.26 -8.78
C MET A 76 -18.25 13.30 -7.70
N GLN A 77 -18.51 12.68 -6.54
CA GLN A 77 -17.61 12.70 -5.39
C GLN A 77 -16.54 11.60 -5.47
N SER A 78 -15.52 11.72 -4.62
CA SER A 78 -14.47 10.71 -4.43
C SER A 78 -14.96 9.55 -3.56
N PHE A 79 -14.41 8.35 -3.82
CA PHE A 79 -14.71 7.14 -3.06
C PHE A 79 -13.43 6.44 -2.59
N ASN A 80 -13.48 5.82 -1.41
CA ASN A 80 -12.42 4.92 -0.96
C ASN A 80 -12.57 3.56 -1.66
N PHE A 81 -12.02 3.46 -2.87
CA PHE A 81 -12.20 2.30 -3.74
C PHE A 81 -10.93 1.95 -4.52
N CYS A 82 -10.48 0.72 -4.36
CA CYS A 82 -9.30 0.16 -5.00
C CYS A 82 -9.74 -0.63 -6.24
N GLU A 83 -9.55 -0.09 -7.46
CA GLU A 83 -10.03 -0.70 -8.73
C GLU A 83 -9.43 -2.10 -8.96
N TYR A 84 -8.12 -2.20 -8.75
CA TYR A 84 -7.33 -3.41 -8.84
C TYR A 84 -6.60 -3.64 -7.51
N LEU A 85 -6.95 -4.73 -6.82
CA LEU A 85 -6.50 -4.99 -5.45
C LEU A 85 -4.96 -5.04 -5.30
N SER A 86 -4.26 -5.41 -6.38
CA SER A 86 -2.80 -5.56 -6.42
C SER A 86 -2.03 -4.39 -7.04
N GLU A 87 -2.67 -3.47 -7.76
CA GLU A 87 -1.94 -2.43 -8.50
C GLU A 87 -1.61 -1.23 -7.61
N PRO A 88 -0.47 -0.53 -7.80
CA PRO A 88 -0.17 0.67 -7.03
C PRO A 88 -1.02 1.87 -7.47
N TRP A 89 -0.97 2.96 -6.67
CA TRP A 89 -1.53 4.28 -7.02
C TRP A 89 -3.04 4.31 -7.32
N GLN A 90 -3.79 3.38 -6.72
CA GLN A 90 -5.23 3.32 -6.88
C GLN A 90 -5.89 4.54 -6.25
N SER A 91 -6.86 5.12 -6.93
CA SER A 91 -7.72 6.18 -6.38
C SER A 91 -9.02 6.29 -7.17
N CYS A 92 -10.07 6.82 -6.52
CA CYS A 92 -11.32 7.21 -7.16
C CYS A 92 -11.62 8.65 -6.70
N PRO A 93 -10.95 9.65 -7.29
CA PRO A 93 -11.05 11.05 -6.88
C PRO A 93 -12.36 11.69 -7.35
N ASN A 94 -12.68 12.90 -6.90
CA ASN A 94 -13.80 13.67 -7.44
C ASN A 94 -13.69 13.82 -8.96
N ILE A 95 -14.82 13.77 -9.67
CA ILE A 95 -14.83 13.95 -11.12
C ILE A 95 -14.54 15.41 -11.46
N THR A 96 -13.42 15.64 -12.15
CA THR A 96 -13.03 16.97 -12.61
C THR A 96 -13.91 17.39 -13.79
N LYS A 97 -14.69 18.45 -13.57
CA LYS A 97 -15.54 19.05 -14.60
C LYS A 97 -14.69 19.82 -15.61
N VAL A 98 -15.06 19.72 -16.87
CA VAL A 98 -14.54 20.61 -17.91
C VAL A 98 -15.16 21.99 -17.67
N LYS A 99 -14.34 23.03 -17.53
CA LYS A 99 -14.84 24.40 -17.38
C LYS A 99 -15.45 24.87 -18.70
N SER A 100 -16.53 25.64 -18.61
CA SER A 100 -17.22 26.16 -19.79
C SER A 100 -16.30 27.05 -20.63
N GLU A 101 -15.50 27.89 -19.98
CA GLU A 101 -14.56 28.80 -20.65
C GLU A 101 -13.50 28.03 -21.43
N ASP A 102 -12.89 27.02 -20.79
CA ASP A 102 -11.86 26.18 -21.43
C ASP A 102 -12.45 25.41 -22.61
N TYR A 103 -13.63 24.83 -22.46
CA TYR A 103 -14.32 24.12 -23.53
C TYR A 103 -14.64 25.02 -24.72
N MET A 104 -15.23 26.19 -24.46
CA MET A 104 -15.60 27.14 -25.52
C MET A 104 -14.37 27.67 -26.26
N LYS A 105 -13.26 27.91 -25.55
CA LYS A 105 -11.99 28.29 -26.18
C LYS A 105 -11.56 27.30 -27.25
N PHE A 106 -11.57 25.99 -26.96
CA PHE A 106 -11.23 24.96 -27.96
C PHE A 106 -12.23 24.93 -29.12
N ILE A 107 -13.52 25.09 -28.85
CA ILE A 107 -14.54 25.14 -29.90
C ILE A 107 -14.34 26.34 -30.83
N ASP A 108 -14.04 27.51 -30.26
CA ASP A 108 -13.78 28.74 -31.02
C ASP A 108 -12.48 28.64 -31.83
N GLU A 109 -11.43 28.04 -31.29
CA GLU A 109 -10.19 27.74 -32.03
C GLU A 109 -10.47 26.85 -33.25
N TYR A 110 -11.29 25.80 -33.11
CA TYR A 110 -11.69 24.97 -34.26
C TYR A 110 -12.55 25.76 -35.25
N ASN A 111 -13.50 26.57 -34.77
CA ASN A 111 -14.33 27.41 -35.63
C ASN A 111 -13.49 28.41 -36.43
N GLN A 112 -12.46 28.99 -35.81
CA GLN A 112 -11.52 29.89 -36.46
C GLN A 112 -10.69 29.15 -37.51
N LYS A 113 -10.12 27.99 -37.18
CA LYS A 113 -9.38 27.15 -38.14
C LYS A 113 -10.22 26.71 -39.33
N ILE A 114 -11.52 26.46 -39.12
CA ILE A 114 -12.47 26.15 -40.21
C ILE A 114 -12.67 27.37 -41.12
N LYS A 115 -12.77 28.58 -40.56
CA LYS A 115 -12.92 29.83 -41.33
C LYS A 115 -11.65 30.20 -42.12
N GLU A 116 -10.48 29.87 -41.58
CA GLU A 116 -9.16 30.19 -42.18
C GLU A 116 -8.66 29.13 -43.17
N ALA A 117 -9.36 28.00 -43.30
CA ALA A 117 -8.99 26.90 -44.17
C ALA A 117 -8.96 27.29 -45.66
N LYS A 118 -7.97 26.78 -46.39
CA LYS A 118 -7.68 27.19 -47.77
C LYS A 118 -8.47 26.43 -48.83
N ASP A 119 -8.98 25.24 -48.49
CA ASP A 119 -9.73 24.38 -49.38
C ASP A 119 -10.74 23.48 -48.62
N ASP A 120 -11.64 22.84 -49.37
CA ASP A 120 -12.70 21.98 -48.83
C ASP A 120 -12.15 20.78 -48.04
N LYS A 121 -10.94 20.30 -48.37
CA LYS A 121 -10.31 19.17 -47.69
C LYS A 121 -9.84 19.58 -46.30
N GLU A 122 -9.27 20.77 -46.16
CA GLU A 122 -8.86 21.35 -44.89
C GLU A 122 -10.08 21.69 -44.02
N ILE A 123 -11.16 22.23 -44.62
CA ILE A 123 -12.44 22.46 -43.92
C ILE A 123 -12.97 21.15 -43.33
N ALA A 124 -13.07 20.10 -44.14
CA ALA A 124 -13.58 18.79 -43.71
C ALA A 124 -12.72 18.19 -42.57
N GLU A 125 -11.40 18.36 -42.64
CA GLU A 125 -10.48 17.87 -41.60
C GLU A 125 -10.67 18.59 -40.26
N GLN A 126 -10.81 19.92 -40.26
CA GLN A 126 -11.03 20.68 -39.02
C GLN A 126 -12.42 20.39 -38.42
N PHE A 127 -13.45 20.20 -39.27
CA PHE A 127 -14.75 19.72 -38.81
C PHE A 127 -14.66 18.35 -38.14
N ARG A 128 -13.90 17.40 -38.73
CA ARG A 128 -13.68 16.08 -38.13
C ARG A 128 -13.00 16.19 -36.77
N LYS A 129 -11.90 16.94 -36.67
CA LYS A 129 -11.18 17.15 -35.41
C LYS A 129 -12.06 17.77 -34.33
N LYS A 130 -12.89 18.75 -34.68
CA LYS A 130 -13.88 19.34 -33.78
C LYS A 130 -14.87 18.29 -33.26
N GLN A 131 -15.42 17.47 -34.15
CA GLN A 131 -16.35 16.41 -33.77
C GLN A 131 -15.69 15.33 -32.89
N ASP A 132 -14.46 14.95 -33.20
CA ASP A 132 -13.68 14.00 -32.40
C ASP A 132 -13.39 14.55 -31.00
N PHE A 133 -13.05 15.84 -30.88
CA PHE A 133 -12.90 16.51 -29.60
C PHE A 133 -14.20 16.49 -28.78
N ILE A 134 -15.34 16.90 -29.38
CA ILE A 134 -16.65 16.89 -28.72
C ILE A 134 -17.00 15.48 -28.24
N LYS A 135 -16.80 14.47 -29.10
CA LYS A 135 -17.06 13.07 -28.78
C LYS A 135 -16.16 12.57 -27.64
N SER A 136 -14.86 12.88 -27.69
CA SER A 136 -13.89 12.51 -26.67
C SER A 136 -14.28 13.06 -25.30
N GLN A 137 -14.62 14.35 -25.22
CA GLN A 137 -15.03 14.98 -23.96
C GLN A 137 -16.30 14.35 -23.36
N LYS A 138 -17.31 14.06 -24.19
CA LYS A 138 -18.55 13.40 -23.74
C LYS A 138 -18.31 11.96 -23.27
N ASN A 139 -17.54 11.20 -24.04
CA ASN A 139 -17.23 9.81 -23.72
C ASN A 139 -16.45 9.74 -22.41
N LYS A 140 -15.41 10.56 -22.26
CA LYS A 140 -14.62 10.64 -21.04
C LYS A 140 -15.49 10.95 -19.82
N PHE A 141 -16.33 11.99 -19.91
CA PHE A 141 -17.20 12.35 -18.79
C PHE A 141 -18.21 11.24 -18.43
N TYR A 142 -18.82 10.61 -19.43
CA TYR A 142 -19.71 9.47 -19.19
C TYR A 142 -18.98 8.25 -18.58
N GLU A 143 -17.77 7.95 -19.05
CA GLU A 143 -16.93 6.88 -18.53
C GLU A 143 -16.54 7.15 -17.07
N ASP A 144 -16.15 8.37 -16.74
CA ASP A 144 -15.83 8.78 -15.37
C ASP A 144 -17.04 8.58 -14.44
N ILE A 145 -18.24 9.03 -14.85
CA ILE A 145 -19.49 8.80 -14.10
C ILE A 145 -19.79 7.31 -13.95
N SER A 146 -19.64 6.53 -15.03
CA SER A 146 -19.95 5.11 -15.05
C SER A 146 -19.01 4.32 -14.13
N LYS A 147 -17.72 4.68 -14.07
CA LYS A 147 -16.74 4.06 -13.17
C LYS A 147 -17.07 4.30 -11.69
N HIS A 148 -17.75 5.40 -11.36
CA HIS A 148 -18.16 5.74 -9.99
C HIS A 148 -19.40 4.98 -9.49
N VAL A 149 -20.12 4.25 -10.35
CA VAL A 149 -21.33 3.51 -9.98
C VAL A 149 -21.05 2.41 -8.94
N ILE A 150 -20.05 1.55 -9.19
CA ILE A 150 -19.69 0.47 -8.26
C ILE A 150 -19.15 1.00 -6.93
N PRO A 151 -18.18 1.95 -6.91
CA PRO A 151 -17.74 2.59 -5.67
C PRO A 151 -18.88 3.14 -4.81
N TYR A 152 -19.80 3.88 -5.43
CA TYR A 152 -20.98 4.42 -4.75
C TYR A 152 -21.86 3.32 -4.15
N LEU A 153 -22.14 2.26 -4.91
CA LEU A 153 -22.97 1.15 -4.45
C LEU A 153 -22.36 0.42 -3.27
N LEU A 154 -21.06 0.13 -3.35
CA LEU A 154 -20.32 -0.51 -2.27
C LEU A 154 -20.36 0.36 -1.01
N GLU A 155 -20.10 1.67 -1.11
CA GLU A 155 -20.16 2.56 0.04
C GLU A 155 -21.56 2.58 0.69
N CYS A 156 -22.61 2.62 -0.13
CA CYS A 156 -23.99 2.57 0.36
C CYS A 156 -24.33 1.25 1.05
N ILE A 157 -23.86 0.13 0.49
CA ILE A 157 -24.11 -1.20 1.07
C ILE A 157 -23.28 -1.41 2.32
N TYR A 158 -22.01 -1.00 2.36
CA TYR A 158 -21.18 -1.11 3.56
C TYR A 158 -21.82 -0.42 4.75
N LYS A 159 -22.32 0.81 4.59
CA LYS A 159 -23.04 1.53 5.66
C LYS A 159 -24.24 0.73 6.19
N LYS A 160 -25.02 0.12 5.29
CA LYS A 160 -26.17 -0.71 5.68
C LYS A 160 -25.76 -2.01 6.39
N LEU A 161 -24.65 -2.62 5.97
CA LEU A 161 -24.15 -3.87 6.55
C LEU A 161 -23.50 -3.63 7.92
N GLU A 162 -22.85 -2.49 8.12
CA GLU A 162 -22.30 -2.06 9.41
C GLU A 162 -23.40 -1.89 10.47
N ASP A 163 -24.61 -1.48 10.08
CA ASP A 163 -25.77 -1.36 10.97
C ASP A 163 -26.55 -2.68 11.19
N ASP A 164 -26.31 -3.72 10.38
CA ASP A 164 -27.03 -4.99 10.44
C ASP A 164 -26.34 -5.97 11.40
N LYS A 165 -26.87 -6.09 12.62
CA LYS A 165 -26.36 -6.99 13.68
C LYS A 165 -26.26 -8.47 13.29
N SER A 166 -26.93 -8.92 12.23
CA SER A 166 -26.81 -10.30 11.74
C SER A 166 -25.58 -10.52 10.87
N VAL A 167 -25.00 -9.45 10.33
CA VAL A 167 -23.78 -9.48 9.53
C VAL A 167 -22.59 -9.38 10.47
N LEU A 168 -21.75 -10.42 10.46
CA LEU A 168 -20.53 -10.43 11.25
C LEU A 168 -19.36 -9.87 10.46
N ALA A 169 -19.30 -10.14 9.15
CA ALA A 169 -18.25 -9.62 8.29
C ALA A 169 -18.75 -9.49 6.84
N PHE A 170 -18.06 -8.67 6.03
CA PHE A 170 -18.38 -8.53 4.61
C PHE A 170 -17.14 -8.21 3.77
N SER A 171 -17.19 -8.60 2.50
CA SER A 171 -16.12 -8.32 1.53
C SER A 171 -16.02 -6.84 1.22
N HIS A 172 -14.79 -6.33 1.04
CA HIS A 172 -14.60 -4.93 0.69
C HIS A 172 -13.57 -4.66 -0.39
N ARG A 173 -13.57 -3.42 -0.90
CA ARG A 173 -12.60 -2.87 -1.84
C ARG A 173 -12.01 -1.51 -1.43
N ARG A 174 -11.95 -1.23 -0.13
CA ARG A 174 -11.28 -0.05 0.42
C ARG A 174 -9.77 -0.10 0.10
N ILE A 175 -9.17 1.05 -0.23
CA ILE A 175 -7.75 1.22 -0.50
C ILE A 175 -6.97 1.19 0.83
N GLY A 176 -5.77 0.61 0.78
CA GLY A 176 -4.80 0.63 1.87
C GLY A 176 -5.12 -0.34 3.00
N TRP A 177 -4.51 -0.05 4.15
CA TRP A 177 -4.61 -0.87 5.34
C TRP A 177 -6.04 -0.91 5.87
N SER A 178 -6.58 -2.12 5.98
CA SER A 178 -7.83 -2.41 6.68
C SER A 178 -7.59 -3.62 7.58
N LYS A 179 -8.08 -3.53 8.81
CA LYS A 179 -8.00 -4.60 9.82
C LYS A 179 -9.33 -4.64 10.60
N PRO A 180 -10.46 -4.94 9.93
CA PRO A 180 -11.71 -5.09 10.65
C PRO A 180 -11.64 -6.36 11.48
N GLU A 181 -11.90 -6.20 12.78
CA GLU A 181 -11.94 -7.30 13.76
C GLU A 181 -13.39 -7.71 13.96
N PHE A 182 -13.67 -9.00 13.81
CA PHE A 182 -15.01 -9.55 13.87
C PHE A 182 -15.09 -10.59 14.98
N TYR A 183 -15.86 -10.27 16.02
CA TYR A 183 -16.13 -11.15 17.14
C TYR A 183 -17.21 -12.15 16.73
N LEU A 184 -16.80 -13.41 16.49
CA LEU A 184 -17.74 -14.47 16.13
C LEU A 184 -18.46 -15.00 17.37
N ASN A 185 -17.78 -15.04 18.52
CA ASN A 185 -18.34 -15.17 19.86
C ASN A 185 -17.30 -14.67 20.90
N ASP A 186 -17.52 -14.96 22.19
CA ASP A 186 -16.62 -14.56 23.29
C ASP A 186 -15.21 -15.17 23.18
N ASP A 187 -15.10 -16.35 22.54
CA ASP A 187 -13.84 -17.08 22.44
C ASP A 187 -13.15 -16.89 21.08
N LEU A 188 -13.88 -16.67 19.99
CA LEU A 188 -13.33 -16.68 18.63
C LEU A 188 -13.51 -15.34 17.93
N THR A 189 -12.38 -14.74 17.58
CA THR A 189 -12.31 -13.51 16.77
C THR A 189 -11.56 -13.80 15.49
N VAL A 190 -12.07 -13.25 14.38
CA VAL A 190 -11.40 -13.30 13.08
C VAL A 190 -11.12 -11.89 12.58
N ILE A 191 -9.95 -11.70 12.01
CA ILE A 191 -9.50 -10.40 11.49
C ILE A 191 -9.07 -10.58 10.04
N TYR A 192 -9.60 -9.74 9.15
CA TYR A 192 -9.18 -9.71 7.74
C TYR A 192 -8.21 -8.56 7.50
N LYS A 193 -6.91 -8.84 7.50
CA LYS A 193 -5.91 -7.82 7.18
C LYS A 193 -5.78 -7.66 5.68
N THR A 194 -6.01 -6.47 5.17
CA THR A 194 -5.79 -6.14 3.76
C THR A 194 -4.92 -4.92 3.62
N ASN A 195 -4.12 -4.87 2.56
CA ASN A 195 -3.48 -3.65 2.07
C ASN A 195 -3.70 -3.57 0.56
N PHE A 196 -4.85 -3.07 0.11
CA PHE A 196 -5.18 -3.08 -1.32
C PHE A 196 -4.67 -1.82 -2.01
N GLY A 197 -4.17 -1.96 -3.24
CA GLY A 197 -3.78 -0.82 -4.07
C GLY A 197 -2.34 -0.33 -3.89
N TYR A 198 -1.45 -1.20 -3.38
CA TYR A 198 -0.06 -0.90 -3.01
C TYR A 198 0.97 -1.69 -3.83
N GLY A 199 0.60 -2.18 -5.03
CA GLY A 199 1.54 -2.90 -5.89
C GLY A 199 2.02 -4.19 -5.24
N ALA A 200 3.34 -4.40 -5.33
CA ALA A 200 4.06 -5.51 -4.72
C ALA A 200 3.90 -5.63 -3.19
N SER A 201 3.49 -4.56 -2.51
CA SER A 201 3.27 -4.54 -1.05
C SER A 201 1.81 -4.80 -0.67
N SER A 202 0.96 -5.17 -1.65
CA SER A 202 -0.45 -5.45 -1.40
C SER A 202 -0.63 -6.85 -0.81
N TYR A 203 -1.58 -7.01 0.12
CA TYR A 203 -1.85 -8.31 0.75
C TYR A 203 -3.30 -8.49 1.19
N PHE A 204 -3.69 -9.76 1.39
CA PHE A 204 -4.95 -10.18 1.98
C PHE A 204 -4.73 -11.41 2.87
N TYR A 205 -4.91 -11.23 4.18
CA TYR A 205 -4.66 -12.23 5.20
C TYR A 205 -5.87 -12.44 6.11
N THR A 206 -6.01 -13.65 6.63
CA THR A 206 -6.88 -13.98 7.76
C THR A 206 -6.04 -14.21 9.00
N HIS A 207 -6.47 -13.65 10.12
CA HIS A 207 -5.95 -13.92 11.45
C HIS A 207 -7.06 -14.53 12.29
N ILE A 208 -6.72 -15.59 13.01
CA ILE A 208 -7.59 -16.21 13.99
C ILE A 208 -7.07 -15.88 15.38
N ARG A 209 -7.99 -15.52 16.27
CA ARG A 209 -7.74 -15.38 17.70
C ARG A 209 -8.74 -16.23 18.47
N TYR A 210 -8.23 -17.17 19.25
CA TYR A 210 -9.04 -18.07 20.06
C TYR A 210 -8.72 -17.87 21.55
N LYS A 211 -9.71 -17.56 22.38
CA LYS A 211 -9.59 -17.22 23.81
C LYS A 211 -8.52 -16.16 24.10
N GLY A 212 -8.43 -15.15 23.23
CA GLY A 212 -7.44 -14.09 23.33
C GLY A 212 -6.03 -14.48 22.86
N ILE A 213 -5.86 -15.67 22.30
CA ILE A 213 -4.59 -16.20 21.79
C ILE A 213 -4.56 -16.05 20.26
N ASP A 214 -3.62 -15.27 19.74
CA ASP A 214 -3.41 -15.09 18.30
C ASP A 214 -2.72 -16.34 17.69
N ILE A 215 -3.40 -17.04 16.80
CA ILE A 215 -2.91 -18.26 16.15
C ILE A 215 -2.37 -17.91 14.76
N LEU A 216 -1.07 -17.55 14.68
CA LEU A 216 -0.46 -16.96 13.47
C LEU A 216 0.79 -17.73 13.00
N PRO A 217 0.63 -18.94 12.43
CA PRO A 217 1.77 -19.78 12.04
C PRO A 217 2.71 -19.17 11.00
N TYR A 218 2.15 -18.40 10.09
CA TYR A 218 2.86 -17.91 8.92
C TYR A 218 3.24 -16.43 9.06
N SER A 219 4.16 -16.00 8.22
CA SER A 219 4.55 -14.59 8.12
C SER A 219 5.13 -14.27 6.76
N ASP A 220 4.86 -13.06 6.27
CA ASP A 220 5.48 -12.52 5.07
C ASP A 220 6.33 -11.29 5.43
N TRP A 221 7.44 -11.10 4.72
CA TRP A 221 8.23 -9.87 4.77
C TRP A 221 7.74 -8.93 3.67
N ILE A 222 7.09 -7.84 4.05
CA ILE A 222 6.62 -6.80 3.15
C ILE A 222 7.64 -5.67 3.06
N ARG A 223 8.11 -5.36 1.84
CA ARG A 223 9.00 -4.23 1.56
C ARG A 223 8.21 -3.08 0.95
N TYR A 224 8.33 -1.90 1.55
CA TYR A 224 7.78 -0.64 1.05
C TYR A 224 8.92 0.16 0.41
N TYR A 225 9.28 -0.18 -0.83
CA TYR A 225 10.48 0.33 -1.52
C TYR A 225 10.60 1.86 -1.49
N ILE A 226 9.52 2.57 -1.79
CA ILE A 226 9.52 4.05 -1.85
C ILE A 226 9.75 4.66 -0.46
N ALA A 227 9.22 4.03 0.59
CA ALA A 227 9.40 4.51 1.96
C ALA A 227 10.71 4.04 2.59
N ASN A 228 11.46 3.15 1.91
CA ASN A 228 12.61 2.43 2.46
C ASN A 228 12.30 1.80 3.83
N LYS A 229 11.11 1.21 3.96
CA LYS A 229 10.63 0.52 5.16
C LYS A 229 10.32 -0.92 4.85
N ASN A 230 10.38 -1.77 5.87
CA ASN A 230 9.87 -3.12 5.81
C ASN A 230 9.02 -3.44 7.04
N GLU A 231 8.20 -4.47 6.92
CA GLU A 231 7.35 -4.98 7.99
C GLU A 231 7.24 -6.50 7.83
N ILE A 232 7.32 -7.25 8.92
CA ILE A 232 7.01 -8.68 8.93
C ILE A 232 5.58 -8.84 9.45
N ILE A 233 4.70 -9.38 8.61
CA ILE A 233 3.27 -9.53 8.91
C ILE A 233 2.97 -11.00 9.13
N ARG A 234 2.56 -11.34 10.35
CA ARG A 234 2.12 -12.69 10.72
C ARG A 234 0.65 -12.93 10.36
N TYR A 235 0.28 -14.13 9.97
CA TYR A 235 -1.09 -14.49 9.59
C TYR A 235 -1.39 -15.98 9.80
N THR A 236 -2.68 -16.33 9.77
CA THR A 236 -3.15 -17.72 9.77
C THR A 236 -3.32 -18.25 8.35
N ARG A 237 -3.92 -17.45 7.47
CA ARG A 237 -4.07 -17.80 6.04
C ARG A 237 -3.76 -16.60 5.16
N LYS A 238 -3.17 -16.87 4.00
CA LYS A 238 -2.93 -15.92 2.92
C LYS A 238 -3.88 -16.19 1.77
N HIS A 239 -4.42 -15.12 1.21
CA HIS A 239 -5.38 -15.17 0.11
C HIS A 239 -4.83 -14.45 -1.11
N LEU A 240 -5.33 -14.83 -2.29
CA LEU A 240 -5.04 -14.10 -3.51
C LEU A 240 -5.72 -12.73 -3.49
N LEU A 241 -5.12 -11.72 -4.13
CA LEU A 241 -5.70 -10.38 -4.32
C LEU A 241 -6.75 -10.37 -5.42
N LYS A 242 -7.78 -11.20 -5.27
CA LYS A 242 -8.90 -11.32 -6.20
C LYS A 242 -10.21 -11.24 -5.43
N ASN A 243 -11.25 -10.72 -6.09
CA ASN A 243 -12.56 -10.56 -5.45
C ASN A 243 -13.16 -11.92 -5.02
N GLU A 244 -12.90 -12.97 -5.79
CA GLU A 244 -13.44 -14.32 -5.57
C GLU A 244 -12.87 -14.97 -4.30
N GLU A 245 -11.70 -14.55 -3.84
CA GLU A 245 -11.09 -15.10 -2.62
C GLU A 245 -11.89 -14.78 -1.37
N TRP A 246 -12.64 -13.68 -1.35
CA TRP A 246 -13.57 -13.37 -0.25
C TRP A 246 -14.56 -14.51 0.00
N ILE A 247 -14.98 -15.25 -1.03
CA ILE A 247 -15.86 -16.41 -0.86
C ILE A 247 -15.14 -17.48 -0.05
N LYS A 248 -13.92 -17.86 -0.45
CA LYS A 248 -13.10 -18.86 0.25
C LYS A 248 -12.78 -18.41 1.68
N THR A 249 -12.41 -17.15 1.86
CA THR A 249 -12.11 -16.58 3.17
C THR A 249 -13.31 -16.64 4.12
N MET A 250 -14.51 -16.30 3.63
CA MET A 250 -15.73 -16.34 4.43
C MET A 250 -16.19 -17.77 4.72
N HIS A 251 -16.04 -18.71 3.76
CA HIS A 251 -16.33 -20.12 4.00
C HIS A 251 -15.38 -20.73 5.02
N PHE A 252 -14.08 -20.50 4.88
CA PHE A 252 -13.09 -20.88 5.89
C PHE A 252 -13.47 -20.40 7.29
N THR A 253 -13.91 -19.14 7.39
CA THR A 253 -14.33 -18.56 8.66
C THR A 253 -15.60 -19.20 9.22
N ALA A 254 -16.58 -19.49 8.36
CA ALA A 254 -17.81 -20.18 8.75
C ALA A 254 -17.50 -21.62 9.21
N GLU A 255 -16.69 -22.37 8.47
CA GLU A 255 -16.27 -23.74 8.80
C GLU A 255 -15.52 -23.80 10.13
N LEU A 256 -14.56 -22.89 10.35
CA LEU A 256 -13.84 -22.74 11.61
C LEU A 256 -14.82 -22.55 12.79
N TYR A 257 -15.73 -21.59 12.68
CA TYR A 257 -16.69 -21.30 13.73
C TYR A 257 -17.66 -22.46 13.96
N ASN A 258 -18.22 -23.02 12.89
CA ASN A 258 -19.20 -24.09 12.99
C ASN A 258 -18.54 -25.35 13.57
N SER A 259 -17.29 -25.65 13.22
CA SER A 259 -16.52 -26.76 13.83
C SER A 259 -16.37 -26.57 15.34
N MET A 260 -16.10 -25.35 15.82
CA MET A 260 -16.01 -25.05 17.24
C MET A 260 -17.33 -25.31 17.99
N ILE A 261 -18.47 -24.99 17.37
CA ILE A 261 -19.79 -25.16 17.98
C ILE A 261 -20.25 -26.62 17.92
N LEU A 262 -20.08 -27.27 16.78
CA LEU A 262 -20.59 -28.62 16.51
C LEU A 262 -19.69 -29.71 17.10
N GLU A 263 -18.38 -29.49 17.10
CA GLU A 263 -17.38 -30.49 17.49
C GLU A 263 -16.26 -29.88 18.39
N PRO A 264 -16.60 -29.33 19.57
CA PRO A 264 -15.65 -28.57 20.39
C PRO A 264 -14.41 -29.36 20.82
N ASN A 265 -14.53 -30.68 21.00
CA ASN A 265 -13.40 -31.53 21.41
C ASN A 265 -12.37 -31.71 20.27
N THR A 266 -12.82 -31.94 19.04
CA THR A 266 -11.94 -32.12 17.88
C THR A 266 -11.48 -30.78 17.31
N PHE A 267 -12.25 -29.70 17.52
CA PHE A 267 -11.90 -28.35 17.09
C PHE A 267 -10.53 -27.91 17.58
N ILE A 268 -10.23 -28.10 18.88
CA ILE A 268 -8.95 -27.69 19.46
C ILE A 268 -7.78 -28.36 18.73
N GLU A 269 -7.85 -29.68 18.55
CA GLU A 269 -6.78 -30.43 17.91
C GLU A 269 -6.64 -30.03 16.43
N ASN A 270 -7.76 -30.02 15.71
CA ASN A 270 -7.76 -29.81 14.26
C ASN A 270 -7.42 -28.38 13.83
N TRP A 271 -7.87 -27.38 14.59
CA TRP A 271 -7.81 -25.96 14.18
C TRP A 271 -6.87 -25.10 15.01
N ILE A 272 -6.55 -25.51 16.24
CA ILE A 272 -5.66 -24.73 17.10
C ILE A 272 -4.29 -25.41 17.19
N ILE A 273 -4.24 -26.69 17.56
CA ILE A 273 -2.97 -27.41 17.76
C ILE A 273 -2.25 -27.67 16.45
N ASN A 274 -2.95 -28.01 15.36
CA ASN A 274 -2.32 -28.15 14.05
C ASN A 274 -1.63 -26.86 13.59
N GLU A 275 -2.25 -25.69 13.81
CA GLU A 275 -1.63 -24.40 13.47
C GLU A 275 -0.39 -24.12 14.33
N VAL A 276 -0.41 -24.49 15.61
CA VAL A 276 0.76 -24.41 16.50
C VAL A 276 1.86 -25.35 16.01
N ASP A 277 1.55 -26.57 15.61
CA ASP A 277 2.53 -27.53 15.08
C ASP A 277 3.14 -27.05 13.76
N GLU A 278 2.32 -26.54 12.83
CA GLU A 278 2.79 -25.93 11.58
C GLU A 278 3.71 -24.74 11.84
N MET A 279 3.36 -23.88 12.81
CA MET A 279 4.21 -22.76 13.21
C MET A 279 5.59 -23.26 13.68
N VAL A 280 5.61 -24.23 14.60
CA VAL A 280 6.85 -24.73 15.20
C VAL A 280 7.72 -25.44 14.16
N LYS A 281 7.13 -26.28 13.29
CA LYS A 281 7.83 -26.89 12.16
C LYS A 281 8.43 -25.83 11.23
N GLY A 282 7.68 -24.76 10.96
CA GLY A 282 8.17 -23.63 10.16
C GLY A 282 9.35 -22.89 10.80
N LEU A 283 9.40 -22.78 12.13
CA LEU A 283 10.54 -22.21 12.86
C LEU A 283 11.78 -23.11 12.79
N GLU A 284 11.59 -24.42 12.98
CA GLU A 284 12.65 -25.43 12.89
C GLU A 284 13.24 -25.49 11.47
N ASP A 285 12.38 -25.51 10.45
CA ASP A 285 12.78 -25.49 9.05
C ASP A 285 13.55 -24.21 8.73
N LEU A 286 13.05 -23.04 9.17
CA LEU A 286 13.71 -21.76 8.94
C LEU A 286 15.09 -21.69 9.62
N LEU A 287 15.20 -22.15 10.87
CA LEU A 287 16.47 -22.17 11.62
C LEU A 287 17.58 -22.90 10.86
N ASN A 288 17.23 -24.03 10.24
CA ASN A 288 18.17 -24.92 9.55
C ASN A 288 18.60 -24.44 8.15
N ARG A 289 18.03 -23.35 7.62
CA ARG A 289 18.39 -22.77 6.31
C ARG A 289 19.61 -21.86 6.42
N ASN A 290 20.69 -22.12 5.70
CA ASN A 290 21.94 -21.34 5.83
C ASN A 290 22.32 -20.54 4.58
N ASP A 291 21.71 -20.87 3.46
CA ASP A 291 22.11 -20.45 2.13
C ASP A 291 21.12 -19.42 1.59
N SER A 292 19.85 -19.82 1.46
CA SER A 292 18.79 -18.91 1.05
C SER A 292 17.43 -19.32 1.61
N TYR A 293 16.52 -18.35 1.67
CA TYR A 293 15.12 -18.57 2.02
C TYR A 293 14.23 -17.74 1.12
N GLU A 294 13.43 -18.43 0.28
CA GLU A 294 12.46 -17.78 -0.59
C GLU A 294 11.25 -17.32 0.23
N ILE A 295 11.03 -16.01 0.23
CA ILE A 295 9.79 -15.41 0.72
C ILE A 295 8.91 -15.12 -0.48
N ILE A 296 7.65 -15.56 -0.37
CA ILE A 296 6.62 -15.22 -1.34
C ILE A 296 6.29 -13.74 -1.19
N HIS A 297 7.03 -12.88 -1.90
CA HIS A 297 6.91 -11.42 -1.87
C HIS A 297 5.49 -10.97 -2.24
N SER A 298 4.91 -11.61 -3.26
CA SER A 298 3.55 -11.42 -3.72
C SER A 298 3.25 -12.54 -4.71
N TYR A 299 2.07 -13.19 -4.61
CA TYR A 299 1.63 -14.19 -5.60
C TYR A 299 1.54 -13.66 -7.04
N PHE A 300 1.69 -12.33 -7.24
CA PHE A 300 1.36 -11.63 -8.48
C PHE A 300 2.56 -11.07 -9.23
N HIS A 301 3.74 -11.06 -8.62
CA HIS A 301 5.00 -10.80 -9.33
C HIS A 301 5.79 -12.10 -9.37
N GLN A 302 5.31 -13.03 -10.21
CA GLN A 302 5.89 -14.36 -10.43
C GLN A 302 7.36 -14.36 -10.87
N GLU A 303 7.98 -13.20 -11.10
CA GLU A 303 9.36 -13.09 -11.54
C GLU A 303 10.36 -12.72 -10.42
N ASN A 304 9.92 -12.43 -9.19
CA ASN A 304 10.84 -12.11 -8.11
C ASN A 304 10.41 -12.74 -6.78
N ASP A 305 10.70 -14.03 -6.60
CA ASP A 305 10.81 -14.56 -5.24
C ASP A 305 11.83 -13.70 -4.49
N LEU A 306 11.45 -13.22 -3.30
CA LEU A 306 12.39 -12.50 -2.47
C LEU A 306 13.26 -13.55 -1.80
N VAL A 307 14.42 -13.79 -2.37
CA VAL A 307 15.41 -14.69 -1.79
C VAL A 307 16.16 -13.95 -0.70
N LEU A 308 15.84 -14.26 0.56
CA LEU A 308 16.64 -13.79 1.69
C LEU A 308 17.94 -14.59 1.76
N VAL A 309 19.05 -13.88 1.85
CA VAL A 309 20.40 -14.45 1.97
C VAL A 309 21.21 -13.67 3.00
N GLY A 310 22.22 -14.32 3.57
CA GLY A 310 23.15 -13.68 4.51
C GLY A 310 22.43 -12.95 5.65
N ARG A 311 22.72 -11.65 5.80
CA ARG A 311 22.24 -10.84 6.94
C ARG A 311 20.72 -10.64 6.93
N ASP A 312 20.11 -10.51 5.76
CA ASP A 312 18.64 -10.41 5.66
C ASP A 312 17.96 -11.69 6.16
N LEU A 313 18.58 -12.86 5.91
CA LEU A 313 18.09 -14.13 6.45
C LEU A 313 18.26 -14.22 7.97
N ILE A 314 19.40 -13.78 8.51
CA ILE A 314 19.61 -13.71 9.97
C ILE A 314 18.60 -12.74 10.62
N HIS A 315 18.34 -11.61 9.99
CA HIS A 315 17.33 -10.65 10.45
C HIS A 315 15.94 -11.28 10.53
N PHE A 316 15.52 -11.98 9.47
CA PHE A 316 14.25 -12.69 9.44
C PHE A 316 14.15 -13.80 10.48
N LYS A 317 15.20 -14.63 10.59
CA LYS A 317 15.29 -15.69 11.60
C LYS A 317 15.17 -15.13 13.01
N GLY A 318 15.90 -14.05 13.29
CA GLY A 318 15.89 -13.36 14.58
C GLY A 318 14.49 -12.90 14.96
N GLU A 319 13.80 -12.20 14.08
CA GLU A 319 12.42 -11.74 14.33
C GLU A 319 11.48 -12.92 14.58
N ARG A 320 11.52 -13.94 13.70
CA ARG A 320 10.60 -15.07 13.73
C ARG A 320 10.77 -15.93 14.98
N ILE A 321 12.02 -16.29 15.27
CA ILE A 321 12.35 -17.24 16.33
C ILE A 321 12.29 -16.55 17.70
N ALA A 322 12.92 -15.38 17.86
CA ALA A 322 12.85 -14.63 19.11
C ALA A 322 11.43 -14.13 19.37
N GLY A 323 10.74 -13.67 18.32
CA GLY A 323 9.36 -13.21 18.44
C GLY A 323 8.34 -14.32 18.70
N ALA A 324 8.70 -15.60 18.56
CA ALA A 324 7.88 -16.72 19.01
C ALA A 324 7.87 -16.84 20.55
N LEU A 325 8.88 -16.28 21.25
CA LEU A 325 8.90 -16.27 22.72
C LEU A 325 7.76 -15.45 23.32
N ASN A 326 7.29 -14.41 22.61
CA ASN A 326 6.11 -13.63 23.01
C ASN A 326 4.81 -14.46 23.02
N PHE A 327 4.81 -15.61 22.35
CA PHE A 327 3.66 -16.53 22.30
C PHE A 327 3.68 -17.56 23.44
N MET A 328 4.76 -17.66 24.22
CA MET A 328 4.96 -18.74 25.19
C MET A 328 3.95 -18.71 26.32
N ASP A 329 3.66 -17.53 26.86
CA ASP A 329 2.66 -17.40 27.94
C ASP A 329 1.25 -17.75 27.44
N LYS A 330 0.97 -17.44 26.17
CA LYS A 330 -0.28 -17.82 25.52
C LYS A 330 -0.38 -19.32 25.25
N LEU A 331 0.72 -19.97 24.88
CA LEU A 331 0.78 -21.43 24.81
C LEU A 331 0.58 -22.07 26.19
N LYS A 332 1.14 -21.50 27.26
CA LYS A 332 0.93 -22.00 28.63
C LYS A 332 -0.55 -21.92 29.04
N GLU A 333 -1.29 -20.91 28.61
CA GLU A 333 -2.74 -20.81 28.83
C GLU A 333 -3.50 -22.00 28.19
N LEU A 334 -3.04 -22.49 27.03
CA LEU A 334 -3.60 -23.68 26.36
C LEU A 334 -3.34 -24.99 27.10
N LYS A 335 -2.43 -25.03 28.09
CA LYS A 335 -2.14 -26.25 28.88
C LYS A 335 -3.38 -26.82 29.57
N SER A 336 -4.30 -25.95 29.96
CA SER A 336 -5.58 -26.34 30.55
C SER A 336 -6.52 -27.04 29.57
N ILE A 337 -6.29 -26.88 28.26
CA ILE A 337 -7.13 -27.35 27.16
C ILE A 337 -6.46 -28.52 26.43
N TYR A 338 -5.12 -28.52 26.32
CA TYR A 338 -4.35 -29.53 25.63
C TYR A 338 -3.07 -29.90 26.42
N SER A 339 -2.98 -31.15 26.88
CA SER A 339 -1.95 -31.60 27.83
C SER A 339 -0.53 -31.59 27.26
N ASN A 340 -0.38 -31.79 25.94
CA ASN A 340 0.93 -31.92 25.30
C ASN A 340 1.52 -30.57 24.85
N ILE A 341 1.00 -29.44 25.32
CA ILE A 341 1.47 -28.12 24.88
C ILE A 341 2.94 -27.85 25.25
N GLU A 342 3.42 -28.46 26.33
CA GLU A 342 4.81 -28.35 26.82
C GLU A 342 5.82 -28.85 25.78
N PHE A 343 5.43 -29.83 24.95
CA PHE A 343 6.26 -30.32 23.85
C PHE A 343 6.56 -29.23 22.81
N TYR A 344 5.57 -28.41 22.47
CA TYR A 344 5.73 -27.31 21.51
C TYR A 344 6.52 -26.14 22.12
N ILE A 345 6.29 -25.85 23.39
CA ILE A 345 7.05 -24.86 24.17
C ILE A 345 8.54 -25.19 24.13
N GLU A 346 8.92 -26.44 24.43
CA GLU A 346 10.33 -26.84 24.43
C GLU A 346 10.94 -26.73 23.03
N ARG A 347 10.23 -27.13 21.96
CA ARG A 347 10.71 -26.99 20.58
C ARG A 347 11.00 -25.52 20.19
N ILE A 348 10.11 -24.59 20.57
CA ILE A 348 10.33 -23.15 20.36
C ILE A 348 11.55 -22.67 21.13
N MET A 349 11.73 -23.13 22.37
CA MET A 349 12.90 -22.78 23.19
C MET A 349 14.20 -23.28 22.56
N GLN A 350 14.22 -24.52 22.06
CA GLN A 350 15.39 -25.07 21.37
C GLN A 350 15.75 -24.25 20.13
N CYS A 351 14.76 -23.80 19.35
CA CYS A 351 15.03 -22.91 18.22
C CYS A 351 15.71 -21.61 18.67
N ASN A 352 15.27 -21.04 19.80
CA ASN A 352 15.80 -19.82 20.37
C ASN A 352 17.24 -19.96 20.90
N LEU A 353 17.56 -21.10 21.54
CA LEU A 353 18.92 -21.42 21.95
C LEU A 353 19.86 -21.49 20.74
N MET A 354 19.42 -22.12 19.65
CA MET A 354 20.24 -22.33 18.46
C MET A 354 20.45 -21.07 17.61
N ILE A 355 19.49 -20.12 17.58
CA ILE A 355 19.65 -18.85 16.84
C ILE A 355 20.49 -17.83 17.62
N PHE A 356 20.50 -17.88 18.96
CA PHE A 356 21.21 -16.94 19.82
C PHE A 356 22.69 -16.71 19.45
N PRO A 357 23.53 -17.74 19.23
CA PRO A 357 24.91 -17.53 18.81
C PRO A 357 25.04 -16.92 17.41
N GLN A 358 24.11 -17.22 16.49
CA GLN A 358 24.10 -16.61 15.15
C GLN A 358 23.87 -15.10 15.24
N LEU A 359 22.91 -14.67 16.07
CA LEU A 359 22.64 -13.24 16.31
C LEU A 359 23.85 -12.54 16.92
N LYS A 360 24.49 -13.15 17.92
CA LYS A 360 25.69 -12.57 18.57
C LYS A 360 26.85 -12.39 17.57
N ASN A 361 27.07 -13.37 16.70
CA ASN A 361 28.10 -13.29 15.67
C ASN A 361 27.80 -12.18 14.66
N GLU A 362 26.56 -12.08 14.19
CA GLU A 362 26.16 -11.06 13.23
C GLU A 362 26.25 -9.63 13.80
N ILE A 363 25.82 -9.43 15.05
CA ILE A 363 25.98 -8.14 15.76
C ILE A 363 27.47 -7.72 15.81
N ASN A 364 28.38 -8.66 16.09
CA ASN A 364 29.82 -8.35 16.12
C ASN A 364 30.37 -7.98 14.73
N LEU A 365 29.91 -8.66 13.68
CA LEU A 365 30.29 -8.34 12.30
C LEU A 365 29.83 -6.93 11.92
N ILE A 366 28.57 -6.61 12.18
CA ILE A 366 28.00 -5.27 11.93
C ILE A 366 28.75 -4.21 12.73
N GLY A 367 29.08 -4.46 14.00
CA GLY A 367 29.85 -3.52 14.82
C GLY A 367 31.24 -3.20 14.22
N ASN A 368 31.92 -4.20 13.66
CA ASN A 368 33.20 -3.99 12.97
C ASN A 368 33.04 -3.18 11.67
N GLU A 369 31.98 -3.44 10.90
CA GLU A 369 31.66 -2.72 9.66
C GLU A 369 31.31 -1.25 9.96
N LEU A 370 30.44 -1.00 10.94
CA LEU A 370 30.11 0.34 11.42
C LEU A 370 31.37 1.11 11.82
N GLY A 371 32.26 0.50 12.61
CA GLY A 371 33.53 1.14 12.99
C GLY A 371 34.45 1.45 11.80
N SER A 372 34.34 0.73 10.67
CA SER A 372 35.04 1.10 9.43
C SER A 372 34.38 2.29 8.74
N LEU A 373 33.06 2.23 8.53
CA LEU A 373 32.28 3.26 7.84
C LEU A 373 32.30 4.59 8.58
N GLU A 374 32.22 4.58 9.91
CA GLU A 374 32.32 5.78 10.74
C GLU A 374 33.69 6.46 10.60
N ARG A 375 34.77 5.70 10.47
CA ARG A 375 36.10 6.25 10.20
C ARG A 375 36.17 6.89 8.82
N GLU A 376 35.57 6.27 7.81
CA GLU A 376 35.47 6.85 6.47
C GLU A 376 34.62 8.14 6.46
N LEU A 377 33.47 8.11 7.16
CA LEU A 377 32.60 9.28 7.32
C LEU A 377 33.35 10.41 8.03
N PHE A 378 34.10 10.10 9.09
CA PHE A 378 34.92 11.07 9.81
C PHE A 378 35.98 11.72 8.90
N GLN A 379 36.62 10.94 8.02
CA GLN A 379 37.62 11.45 7.08
C GLN A 379 37.02 12.38 6.01
N ILE A 380 35.84 12.06 5.46
CA ILE A 380 35.23 12.87 4.40
C ILE A 380 34.45 14.08 4.92
N THR A 381 33.98 14.05 6.17
CA THR A 381 33.15 15.10 6.77
C THR A 381 33.76 16.50 6.68
N PRO A 382 35.06 16.74 7.00
CA PRO A 382 35.66 18.07 6.89
C PRO A 382 35.63 18.61 5.45
N GLN A 383 35.94 17.76 4.47
CA GLN A 383 35.91 18.13 3.06
C GLN A 383 34.49 18.46 2.59
N TRP A 384 33.51 17.64 2.98
CA TRP A 384 32.09 17.89 2.67
C TRP A 384 31.60 19.20 3.29
N LYS A 385 31.93 19.47 4.57
CA LYS A 385 31.55 20.73 5.25
C LYS A 385 32.10 21.96 4.52
N ASN A 386 33.37 21.92 4.12
CA ASN A 386 33.98 23.03 3.38
C ASN A 386 33.30 23.26 2.04
N LEU A 387 33.10 22.21 1.25
CA LEU A 387 32.44 22.32 -0.06
C LEU A 387 30.97 22.74 0.08
N LYS A 388 30.27 22.30 1.13
CA LYS A 388 28.90 22.75 1.41
C LYS A 388 28.84 24.25 1.72
N GLN A 389 29.76 24.75 2.53
CA GLN A 389 29.85 26.20 2.79
C GLN A 389 30.17 27.00 1.53
N GLU A 390 31.05 26.48 0.66
CA GLU A 390 31.31 27.10 -0.66
C GLU A 390 30.07 27.07 -1.56
N LYS A 391 29.32 25.97 -1.56
CA LYS A 391 28.06 25.85 -2.31
C LYS A 391 27.03 26.89 -1.86
N GLU A 392 26.91 27.10 -0.55
CA GLU A 392 26.02 28.12 0.04
C GLU A 392 26.41 29.55 -0.40
N LYS A 393 27.70 29.84 -0.59
CA LYS A 393 28.15 31.13 -1.14
C LYS A 393 27.69 31.30 -2.59
N TYR A 394 27.87 30.28 -3.44
CA TYR A 394 27.37 30.33 -4.82
C TYR A 394 25.85 30.46 -4.90
N ASP A 395 25.12 29.79 -4.01
CA ASP A 395 23.66 29.92 -3.94
C ASP A 395 23.23 31.34 -3.53
N THR A 396 23.98 31.98 -2.63
CA THR A 396 23.77 33.39 -2.27
C THR A 396 23.96 34.31 -3.48
N ILE A 397 25.05 34.14 -4.24
CA ILE A 397 25.31 34.93 -5.46
C ILE A 397 24.17 34.75 -6.48
N LYS A 398 23.69 33.51 -6.69
CA LYS A 398 22.54 33.27 -7.58
C LYS A 398 21.28 34.00 -7.11
N GLN A 399 21.00 34.00 -5.82
CA GLN A 399 19.83 34.69 -5.26
C GLN A 399 19.95 36.21 -5.40
N GLU A 400 21.13 36.78 -5.17
CA GLU A 400 21.39 38.21 -5.37
C GLU A 400 21.12 38.62 -6.84
N ILE A 401 21.65 37.86 -7.81
CA ILE A 401 21.40 38.10 -9.24
C ILE A 401 19.89 37.98 -9.56
N ILE A 402 19.21 36.97 -9.03
CA ILE A 402 17.77 36.79 -9.24
C ILE A 402 16.98 37.99 -8.69
N GLU A 403 17.35 38.50 -7.52
CA GLU A 403 16.66 39.62 -6.89
C GLU A 403 16.90 40.94 -7.65
N GLU A 404 18.12 41.17 -8.14
CA GLU A 404 18.40 42.29 -9.06
C GLU A 404 17.54 42.21 -10.33
N LEU A 405 17.46 41.03 -10.96
CA LEU A 405 16.67 40.83 -12.18
C LEU A 405 15.16 40.99 -11.94
N LYS A 406 14.66 40.59 -10.76
CA LYS A 406 13.27 40.83 -10.36
C LYS A 406 12.97 42.31 -10.15
N ASN A 407 13.89 43.08 -9.57
CA ASN A 407 13.72 44.52 -9.39
C ASN A 407 13.65 45.25 -10.73
N LEU A 408 14.41 44.81 -11.74
CA LEU A 408 14.29 45.33 -13.12
C LEU A 408 12.93 45.00 -13.77
N LEU A 409 12.27 43.93 -13.32
CA LEU A 409 10.97 43.50 -13.81
C LEU A 409 9.83 44.38 -13.28
N LEU A 410 9.93 44.87 -12.04
CA LEU A 410 8.97 45.82 -11.44
C LEU A 410 8.87 47.14 -12.22
N ASP A 411 9.92 47.50 -12.96
CA ASP A 411 9.97 48.69 -13.82
C ASP A 411 9.48 48.45 -15.26
N SER A 412 9.18 47.19 -15.64
CA SER A 412 8.76 46.83 -17.00
C SER A 412 7.32 46.26 -17.02
N ALA A 413 6.41 46.93 -17.73
CA ALA A 413 4.97 46.64 -17.73
C ALA A 413 4.53 45.40 -18.56
N ASP A 414 5.39 44.40 -18.77
CA ASP A 414 5.11 43.31 -19.71
C ASP A 414 5.16 41.91 -19.06
N CYS A 415 4.01 41.49 -18.50
CA CYS A 415 3.87 40.23 -17.77
C CYS A 415 3.16 39.15 -18.60
N ASN A 416 3.80 38.65 -19.66
CA ASN A 416 3.36 37.45 -20.40
C ASN A 416 4.45 36.37 -20.52
N ASN A 417 5.37 36.31 -19.55
CA ASN A 417 6.47 35.35 -19.58
C ASN A 417 6.08 34.01 -18.96
N LYS A 418 6.42 32.93 -19.66
CA LYS A 418 6.26 31.55 -19.23
C LYS A 418 7.01 31.32 -17.91
N MET A 419 6.28 30.91 -16.87
CA MET A 419 6.84 30.60 -15.56
C MET A 419 7.37 29.16 -15.53
N TYR A 420 8.62 29.00 -15.11
CA TYR A 420 9.22 27.71 -14.83
C TYR A 420 9.31 27.53 -13.32
N TYR A 421 8.89 26.34 -12.86
CA TYR A 421 8.95 25.99 -11.46
C TYR A 421 10.26 25.24 -11.20
N PHE A 422 11.10 25.80 -10.34
CA PHE A 422 12.33 25.15 -9.89
C PHE A 422 12.24 24.83 -8.39
N PRO A 423 12.65 23.62 -7.96
CA PRO A 423 12.65 23.26 -6.53
C PRO A 423 13.40 24.25 -5.65
N GLU A 424 14.49 24.82 -6.16
CA GLU A 424 15.41 25.71 -5.44
C GLU A 424 14.95 27.18 -5.44
N TYR A 425 14.19 27.62 -6.45
CA TYR A 425 13.91 29.04 -6.70
C TYR A 425 12.41 29.39 -6.80
N LYS A 426 11.51 28.41 -6.62
CA LYS A 426 10.06 28.54 -6.87
C LYS A 426 9.78 28.94 -8.34
N ALA A 427 8.62 29.53 -8.64
CA ALA A 427 8.25 29.94 -9.99
C ALA A 427 9.03 31.18 -10.42
N LEU A 428 9.83 31.07 -11.48
CA LEU A 428 10.58 32.17 -12.11
C LEU A 428 10.22 32.31 -13.59
N PRO A 429 10.13 33.54 -14.13
CA PRO A 429 10.09 33.77 -15.58
C PRO A 429 11.32 33.19 -16.28
N GLU A 430 11.11 32.54 -17.43
CA GLU A 430 12.17 31.90 -18.24
C GLU A 430 13.39 32.79 -18.49
N TRP A 431 13.15 34.05 -18.85
CA TRP A 431 14.22 34.99 -19.18
C TRP A 431 15.07 35.36 -17.96
N ILE A 432 14.49 35.46 -16.75
CA ILE A 432 15.27 35.73 -15.52
C ILE A 432 16.22 34.57 -15.29
N PHE A 433 15.77 33.34 -15.52
CA PHE A 433 16.57 32.15 -15.31
C PHE A 433 17.74 32.07 -16.30
N GLU A 434 17.49 32.32 -17.59
CA GLU A 434 18.55 32.30 -18.60
C GLU A 434 19.54 33.47 -18.43
N GLU A 435 19.05 34.68 -18.11
CA GLU A 435 19.91 35.82 -17.81
C GLU A 435 20.72 35.60 -16.52
N MET A 436 20.11 35.02 -15.48
CA MET A 436 20.81 34.62 -14.25
C MET A 436 21.95 33.66 -14.55
N LYS A 437 21.72 32.63 -15.38
CA LYS A 437 22.79 31.70 -15.78
C LYS A 437 23.95 32.41 -16.46
N VAL A 438 23.66 33.31 -17.41
CA VAL A 438 24.69 34.05 -18.14
C VAL A 438 25.52 34.91 -17.17
N ARG A 439 24.85 35.71 -16.33
CA ARG A 439 25.53 36.55 -15.34
C ARG A 439 26.31 35.74 -14.33
N PHE A 440 25.72 34.67 -13.80
CA PHE A 440 26.35 33.78 -12.84
C PHE A 440 27.59 33.09 -13.44
N ASN A 441 27.51 32.58 -14.67
CA ASN A 441 28.67 31.96 -15.33
C ASN A 441 29.79 32.96 -15.63
N ASN A 442 29.46 34.23 -15.89
CA ASN A 442 30.46 35.29 -16.05
C ASN A 442 31.13 35.65 -14.72
N CYS A 443 30.38 35.68 -13.61
CA CYS A 443 30.90 35.99 -12.29
C CYS A 443 31.64 34.84 -11.62
N CYS A 444 31.23 33.60 -11.90
CA CYS A 444 31.71 32.37 -11.26
C CYS A 444 32.04 31.29 -12.30
N PRO A 445 33.01 31.52 -13.20
CA PRO A 445 33.36 30.56 -14.27
C PRO A 445 33.86 29.21 -13.73
N GLU A 446 34.41 29.18 -12.52
CA GLU A 446 34.89 27.98 -11.83
C GLU A 446 33.77 27.11 -11.23
N TYR A 447 32.53 27.62 -11.19
CA TYR A 447 31.41 26.93 -10.54
C TYR A 447 31.12 25.55 -11.13
N GLU A 448 31.28 25.36 -12.44
CA GLU A 448 30.99 24.06 -13.07
C GLU A 448 31.95 22.97 -12.57
N GLU A 449 33.24 23.29 -12.45
CA GLU A 449 34.26 22.38 -11.91
C GLU A 449 34.04 22.13 -10.42
N PHE A 450 33.75 23.20 -9.66
CA PHE A 450 33.35 23.10 -8.27
C PHE A 450 32.13 22.18 -8.07
N LEU A 451 31.08 22.33 -8.89
CA LEU A 451 29.85 21.57 -8.77
C LEU A 451 30.10 20.07 -9.01
N LYS A 452 30.95 19.70 -9.97
CA LYS A 452 31.37 18.31 -10.20
C LYS A 452 32.04 17.72 -8.94
N LYS A 453 32.96 18.48 -8.33
CA LYS A 453 33.64 18.08 -7.09
C LYS A 453 32.68 17.99 -5.90
N TYR A 454 31.79 18.96 -5.73
CA TYR A 454 30.77 18.98 -4.68
C TYR A 454 29.85 17.78 -4.80
N ASN A 455 29.30 17.51 -5.99
CA ASN A 455 28.38 16.40 -6.21
C ASN A 455 29.03 15.05 -5.89
N TYR A 456 30.28 14.83 -6.32
CA TYR A 456 31.02 13.60 -6.00
C TYR A 456 31.20 13.39 -4.48
N VAL A 457 31.62 14.43 -3.76
CA VAL A 457 31.81 14.35 -2.31
C VAL A 457 30.48 14.22 -1.56
N ASN A 458 29.45 14.94 -2.01
CA ASN A 458 28.12 14.90 -1.42
C ASN A 458 27.48 13.52 -1.58
N GLU A 459 27.54 12.93 -2.77
CA GLU A 459 27.06 11.58 -3.03
C GLU A 459 27.76 10.55 -2.14
N LYS A 460 29.10 10.63 -2.03
CA LYS A 460 29.86 9.73 -1.14
C LYS A 460 29.49 9.93 0.33
N TYR A 461 29.33 11.18 0.79
CA TYR A 461 28.90 11.50 2.16
C TYR A 461 27.50 10.95 2.46
N ASP A 462 26.54 11.18 1.56
CA ASP A 462 25.16 10.75 1.72
C ASP A 462 25.05 9.22 1.69
N ASN A 463 25.79 8.55 0.80
CA ASN A 463 25.84 7.09 0.73
C ASN A 463 26.38 6.48 2.03
N LEU A 464 27.50 6.98 2.55
CA LEU A 464 28.06 6.53 3.83
C LEU A 464 27.07 6.72 4.98
N LYS A 465 26.43 7.89 5.07
CA LYS A 465 25.43 8.17 6.11
C LYS A 465 24.22 7.24 6.02
N ASN A 466 23.73 7.00 4.81
CA ASN A 466 22.61 6.09 4.58
C ASN A 466 22.96 4.64 4.92
N GLU A 467 24.18 4.20 4.60
CA GLU A 467 24.67 2.85 4.92
C GLU A 467 24.85 2.65 6.42
N ILE A 468 25.46 3.61 7.12
CA ILE A 468 25.58 3.61 8.59
C ILE A 468 24.19 3.53 9.22
N GLN A 469 23.25 4.38 8.82
CA GLN A 469 21.90 4.38 9.39
C GLN A 469 21.17 3.05 9.19
N LYS A 470 21.36 2.41 8.03
CA LYS A 470 20.78 1.08 7.75
C LYS A 470 21.38 0.02 8.67
N LEU A 471 22.70 0.00 8.84
CA LEU A 471 23.39 -0.95 9.70
C LEU A 471 23.09 -0.72 11.18
N GLU A 472 23.00 0.52 11.65
CA GLU A 472 22.60 0.85 13.03
C GLU A 472 21.18 0.35 13.34
N THR A 473 20.25 0.51 12.39
CA THR A 473 18.87 0.00 12.52
C THR A 473 18.89 -1.52 12.64
N LEU A 474 19.60 -2.20 11.73
CA LEU A 474 19.72 -3.66 11.75
C LEU A 474 20.40 -4.17 13.04
N GLU A 475 21.48 -3.53 13.48
CA GLU A 475 22.18 -3.89 14.72
C GLU A 475 21.26 -3.75 15.93
N THR A 476 20.44 -2.69 15.97
CA THR A 476 19.43 -2.46 17.00
C THR A 476 18.40 -3.58 17.02
N ASP A 477 17.86 -3.96 15.86
CA ASP A 477 16.88 -5.04 15.74
C ASP A 477 17.46 -6.38 16.21
N LEU A 478 18.67 -6.73 15.76
CA LEU A 478 19.34 -7.97 16.17
C LEU A 478 19.65 -8.00 17.67
N LYS A 479 20.09 -6.86 18.25
CA LYS A 479 20.27 -6.73 19.71
C LYS A 479 18.95 -6.95 20.45
N ASN A 480 17.85 -6.36 19.97
CA ASN A 480 16.52 -6.56 20.55
C ASN A 480 16.10 -8.04 20.54
N TYR A 481 16.33 -8.76 19.44
CA TYR A 481 16.03 -10.20 19.36
C TYR A 481 16.88 -11.02 20.34
N ARG A 482 18.20 -10.76 20.37
CA ARG A 482 19.11 -11.41 21.32
C ARG A 482 18.70 -11.14 22.77
N ASP A 483 18.36 -9.89 23.09
CA ASP A 483 18.01 -9.48 24.45
C ASP A 483 16.65 -10.04 24.88
N THR A 484 15.71 -10.20 23.93
CA THR A 484 14.44 -10.90 24.15
C THR A 484 14.69 -12.36 24.55
N ILE A 485 15.58 -13.06 23.82
CA ILE A 485 15.97 -14.44 24.15
C ILE A 485 16.63 -14.48 25.53
N TYR A 486 17.64 -13.64 25.75
CA TYR A 486 18.38 -13.61 27.02
C TYR A 486 17.44 -13.40 28.21
N LYS A 487 16.58 -12.37 28.13
CA LYS A 487 15.60 -12.05 29.16
C LYS A 487 14.68 -13.25 29.46
N TYR A 488 14.11 -13.86 28.42
CA TYR A 488 13.21 -15.01 28.60
C TYR A 488 13.89 -16.17 29.34
N PHE A 489 15.11 -16.54 28.94
CA PHE A 489 15.84 -17.64 29.58
C PHE A 489 16.32 -17.30 31.00
N THR A 490 16.61 -16.03 31.29
CA THR A 490 16.87 -15.57 32.65
C THR A 490 15.62 -15.67 33.53
N ASP A 491 14.47 -15.24 33.03
CA ASP A 491 13.19 -15.23 33.77
C ASP A 491 12.74 -16.65 34.16
N ILE A 492 13.08 -17.66 33.36
CA ILE A 492 12.79 -19.07 33.66
C ILE A 492 13.97 -19.83 34.30
N HIS A 493 15.03 -19.13 34.72
CA HIS A 493 16.23 -19.71 35.34
C HIS A 493 17.01 -20.73 34.49
N ARG A 494 16.97 -20.59 33.15
CA ARG A 494 17.71 -21.42 32.18
C ARG A 494 18.81 -20.64 31.43
N SER A 495 19.28 -19.51 31.96
CA SER A 495 20.31 -18.67 31.32
C SER A 495 21.64 -19.37 31.06
N ASN A 496 21.96 -20.42 31.82
CA ASN A 496 23.17 -21.24 31.61
C ASN A 496 23.16 -21.95 30.25
N GLU A 497 21.98 -22.21 29.68
CA GLU A 497 21.83 -22.86 28.37
C GLU A 497 22.19 -21.94 27.20
N LEU A 498 22.30 -20.63 27.43
CA LEU A 498 22.77 -19.67 26.41
C LEU A 498 24.30 -19.60 26.31
N ILE A 499 25.00 -20.20 27.27
CA ILE A 499 26.47 -20.19 27.40
C ILE A 499 27.06 -21.52 26.91
N ALA A 500 26.28 -22.60 26.99
CA ALA A 500 26.60 -23.93 26.46
C ALA A 500 26.46 -23.95 24.93
#